data_AF-A0A9X6AH33-F1
#
_entry.id   AF-A0A9X6AH33-F1
#
_cell.length_a   1.000
_cell.length_b   1.000
_cell.length_c   1.000
_cell.angle_alpha   90.00
_cell.angle_beta   90.00
_cell.angle_gamma   90.00
#
_symmetry.space_group_name_H-M   'P 1'
#
loop_
_entity.id
_entity.type
_entity.pdbx_description
1 polymer ?
#
loop_
_entity_poly.entity_id
_entity_poly.type
_entity_poly.pdbx_seq_one_letter_code
_entity_poly.pdbx_strand_id
1 'polypeptide(L)'
;MSPPVAPPGWSRWLVPPAALSVHLSIGQAYAWSVFKPPLESALGLSGTQSALPFQLGIVMLGLSAAFGGTLVERNGPRWAMTVALVCFSTGFLIASLGAATEQYWLIVFGYGFVGGIGLGIGYISPVSTLIKWFPDRPGMATGIAIMGFGGGALIASPWSAQMLKSFGSDSSGIALAFLVHGLSYAVFMTLGVLLVRVPRGDKPPVKAGPAPLDGVQVSANSAVRTPQFWCLWVVLCMNVTAGIGILEKAAPMITDFFANTSTPVSVSAAAGFVALLSAANMAGRIGWSST
;
A
#
# COMPACT_ATOMS: atom_id res chain seq x y z
N MET A 1 -21.52 -5.11 10.98
CA MET A 1 -20.81 -4.98 12.27
C MET A 1 -21.06 -3.59 12.79
N SER A 2 -21.45 -3.42 14.06
CA SER A 2 -21.54 -2.09 14.66
C SER A 2 -20.15 -1.42 14.67
N PRO A 3 -20.05 -0.10 14.42
CA PRO A 3 -18.76 0.58 14.42
C PRO A 3 -18.09 0.45 15.80
N PRO A 4 -16.76 0.23 15.86
CA PRO A 4 -16.07 -0.01 17.12
C PRO A 4 -15.89 1.31 17.88
N VAL A 5 -16.91 1.72 18.63
CA VAL A 5 -16.89 2.98 19.39
C VAL A 5 -15.89 2.90 20.53
N ALA A 6 -15.07 3.95 20.70
CA ALA A 6 -14.05 4.01 21.74
C ALA A 6 -14.64 4.00 23.17
N PRO A 7 -14.05 3.28 24.15
CA PRO A 7 -14.46 3.35 25.56
C PRO A 7 -14.11 4.70 26.19
N PRO A 8 -14.64 5.04 27.39
CA PRO A 8 -14.24 6.26 28.08
C PRO A 8 -12.75 6.19 28.42
N GLY A 9 -12.04 7.31 28.29
CA GLY A 9 -10.58 7.37 28.54
C GLY A 9 -9.70 6.81 27.42
N TRP A 10 -10.26 6.43 26.26
CA TRP A 10 -9.47 5.95 25.12
C TRP A 10 -8.55 7.04 24.57
N SER A 11 -7.25 6.76 24.53
CA SER A 11 -6.28 7.68 23.94
C SER A 11 -6.37 7.68 22.42
N ARG A 12 -6.58 8.86 21.83
CA ARG A 12 -6.55 9.05 20.36
C ARG A 12 -5.24 8.62 19.71
N TRP A 13 -4.15 8.57 20.48
CA TRP A 13 -2.82 8.16 20.04
C TRP A 13 -2.65 6.65 19.84
N LEU A 14 -3.67 5.84 20.18
CA LEU A 14 -3.70 4.41 19.83
C LEU A 14 -4.13 4.17 18.37
N VAL A 15 -4.68 5.19 17.70
CA VAL A 15 -5.21 5.10 16.34
C VAL A 15 -4.10 5.19 15.27
N PRO A 16 -3.08 6.07 15.39
CA PRO A 16 -1.97 6.08 14.44
C PRO A 16 -1.22 4.75 14.34
N PRO A 17 -0.86 4.04 15.43
CA PRO A 17 -0.28 2.70 15.32
C PRO A 17 -1.20 1.70 14.61
N ALA A 18 -2.52 1.77 14.87
CA ALA A 18 -3.49 0.94 14.18
C ALA A 18 -3.51 1.20 12.67
N ALA A 19 -3.51 2.48 12.28
CA ALA A 19 -3.48 2.91 10.89
C ALA A 19 -2.16 2.50 10.18
N LEU A 20 -1.03 2.77 10.83
CA LEU A 20 0.30 2.40 10.34
C LEU A 20 0.45 0.88 10.19
N SER A 21 -0.16 0.08 11.06
CA SER A 21 -0.09 -1.38 10.95
C SER A 21 -0.66 -1.90 9.62
N VAL A 22 -1.76 -1.31 9.14
CA VAL A 22 -2.34 -1.66 7.83
C VAL A 22 -1.54 -1.03 6.70
N HIS A 23 -1.26 0.26 6.80
CA HIS A 23 -0.61 1.01 5.72
C HIS A 23 0.84 0.58 5.46
N LEU A 24 1.64 0.26 6.48
CA LEU A 24 2.98 -0.29 6.29
C LEU A 24 2.91 -1.66 5.63
N SER A 25 1.95 -2.52 6.01
CA SER A 25 1.76 -3.83 5.38
C SER A 25 1.41 -3.71 3.90
N ILE A 26 0.37 -2.94 3.55
CA ILE A 26 0.00 -2.79 2.13
C ILE A 26 1.06 -1.98 1.35
N GLY A 27 1.80 -1.09 2.03
CA GLY A 27 2.94 -0.35 1.46
C GLY A 27 4.10 -1.24 1.02
N GLN A 28 4.15 -2.51 1.46
CA GLN A 28 5.04 -3.55 0.90
C GLN A 28 4.97 -3.61 -0.62
N ALA A 29 3.84 -3.25 -1.24
CA ALA A 29 3.67 -3.35 -2.69
C ALA A 29 4.80 -2.66 -3.46
N TYR A 30 5.37 -1.58 -2.91
CA TYR A 30 6.51 -0.87 -3.51
C TYR A 30 7.85 -1.62 -3.45
N ALA A 31 7.94 -2.71 -2.68
CA ALA A 31 9.09 -3.60 -2.64
C ALA A 31 9.00 -4.74 -3.67
N TRP A 32 7.96 -4.79 -4.51
CA TRP A 32 7.77 -5.84 -5.52
C TRP A 32 9.00 -6.03 -6.43
N SER A 33 9.70 -4.95 -6.76
CA SER A 33 10.87 -4.99 -7.64
C SER A 33 11.99 -5.93 -7.15
N VAL A 34 12.06 -6.23 -5.84
CA VAL A 34 13.01 -7.20 -5.27
C VAL A 34 12.70 -8.64 -5.68
N PHE A 35 11.42 -8.97 -5.89
CA PHE A 35 10.96 -10.32 -6.27
C PHE A 35 11.03 -10.58 -7.77
N LYS A 36 11.23 -9.54 -8.59
CA LYS A 36 11.16 -9.70 -10.05
C LYS A 36 12.31 -10.53 -10.64
N PRO A 37 13.60 -10.20 -10.42
CA PRO A 37 14.67 -11.03 -10.94
C PRO A 37 14.58 -12.52 -10.55
N PRO A 38 14.31 -12.89 -9.27
CA PRO A 38 14.19 -14.29 -8.92
C PRO A 38 12.95 -14.96 -9.53
N LEU A 39 11.81 -14.27 -9.66
CA LEU A 39 10.63 -14.82 -10.36
C LEU A 39 10.88 -15.03 -11.85
N GLU A 40 11.56 -14.09 -12.51
CA GLU A 40 11.95 -14.18 -13.92
C GLU A 40 12.86 -15.39 -14.13
N SER A 41 13.86 -15.57 -13.27
CA SER A 41 14.78 -16.70 -13.34
C SER A 41 14.13 -18.05 -13.00
N ALA A 42 13.30 -18.10 -11.95
CA ALA A 42 12.75 -19.37 -11.45
C ALA A 42 11.63 -19.92 -12.34
N LEU A 43 10.83 -19.05 -12.95
CA LEU A 43 9.66 -19.43 -13.75
C LEU A 43 9.84 -19.14 -15.26
N GLY A 44 11.03 -18.69 -15.68
CA GLY A 44 11.30 -18.36 -17.08
C GLY A 44 10.45 -17.21 -17.62
N LEU A 45 10.11 -16.24 -16.77
CA LEU A 45 9.21 -15.14 -17.12
C LEU A 45 9.96 -14.00 -17.79
N SER A 46 9.30 -13.36 -18.76
CA SER A 46 9.74 -12.07 -19.27
C SER A 46 9.55 -10.95 -18.23
N GLY A 47 10.30 -9.86 -18.39
CA GLY A 47 10.17 -8.67 -17.54
C GLY A 47 8.80 -7.97 -17.60
N THR A 48 7.95 -8.29 -18.58
CA THR A 48 6.55 -7.86 -18.68
C THR A 48 5.63 -8.76 -17.85
N GLN A 49 5.87 -10.08 -17.89
CA GLN A 49 5.11 -11.04 -17.09
C GLN A 49 5.38 -10.84 -15.59
N SER A 50 6.63 -10.65 -15.18
CA SER A 50 6.96 -10.38 -13.77
C SER A 50 6.38 -9.06 -13.24
N ALA A 51 6.05 -8.11 -14.14
CA ALA A 51 5.43 -6.83 -13.79
C ALA A 51 3.90 -6.92 -13.59
N LEU A 52 3.25 -7.89 -14.23
CA LEU A 52 1.79 -7.99 -14.27
C LEU A 52 1.14 -8.12 -12.88
N PRO A 53 1.65 -8.92 -11.93
CA PRO A 53 1.06 -8.99 -10.58
C PRO A 53 1.00 -7.63 -9.89
N PHE A 54 2.07 -6.83 -9.97
CA PHE A 54 2.08 -5.49 -9.37
C PHE A 54 1.16 -4.52 -10.12
N GLN A 55 1.21 -4.51 -11.45
CA GLN A 55 0.35 -3.65 -12.27
C GLN A 55 -1.14 -3.93 -12.00
N LEU A 56 -1.53 -5.20 -11.99
CA LEU A 56 -2.88 -5.62 -11.64
C LEU A 56 -3.23 -5.21 -10.20
N GLY A 57 -2.28 -5.35 -9.26
CA GLY A 57 -2.42 -4.86 -7.89
C GLY A 57 -2.75 -3.37 -7.79
N ILE A 58 -2.05 -2.53 -8.55
CA ILE A 58 -2.30 -1.07 -8.59
C ILE A 58 -3.64 -0.75 -9.27
N VAL A 59 -4.02 -1.46 -10.33
CA VAL A 59 -5.33 -1.32 -10.96
C VAL A 59 -6.43 -1.68 -9.96
N MET A 60 -6.29 -2.82 -9.27
CA MET A 60 -7.26 -3.27 -8.28
C MET A 60 -7.30 -2.38 -7.04
N LEU A 61 -6.18 -1.76 -6.64
CA LEU A 61 -6.16 -0.71 -5.62
C LEU A 61 -7.10 0.43 -6.04
N GLY A 62 -6.95 0.95 -7.27
CA GLY A 62 -7.80 2.03 -7.78
C GLY A 62 -9.27 1.64 -7.88
N LEU A 63 -9.58 0.50 -8.49
CA LEU A 63 -10.96 0.02 -8.67
C LEU A 63 -11.63 -0.27 -7.33
N SER A 64 -10.96 -1.01 -6.43
CA SER A 64 -11.55 -1.34 -5.13
C SER A 64 -11.69 -0.11 -4.24
N ALA A 65 -10.82 0.90 -4.36
CA ALA A 65 -11.02 2.17 -3.68
C ALA A 65 -12.24 2.93 -4.24
N ALA A 66 -12.36 3.01 -5.57
CA ALA A 66 -13.45 3.72 -6.24
C ALA A 66 -14.84 3.10 -5.95
N PHE A 67 -14.96 1.78 -6.01
CA PHE A 67 -16.23 1.07 -5.81
C PHE A 67 -16.47 0.64 -4.36
N GLY A 68 -15.40 0.47 -3.57
CA GLY A 68 -15.47 0.03 -2.18
C GLY A 68 -15.71 1.17 -1.18
N GLY A 69 -15.47 2.42 -1.54
CA GLY A 69 -15.61 3.59 -0.65
C GLY A 69 -16.96 3.65 0.07
N THR A 70 -18.06 3.54 -0.66
CA THR A 70 -19.43 3.57 -0.10
C THR A 70 -19.70 2.40 0.85
N LEU A 71 -19.13 1.22 0.56
CA LEU A 71 -19.21 0.05 1.44
C LEU A 71 -18.43 0.28 2.73
N VAL A 72 -17.24 0.89 2.64
CA VAL A 72 -16.41 1.24 3.81
C VAL A 72 -17.11 2.26 4.69
N GLU A 73 -17.74 3.28 4.11
CA GLU A 73 -18.52 4.27 4.85
C GLU A 73 -19.71 3.63 5.58
N ARG A 74 -20.45 2.74 4.90
CA ARG A 74 -21.62 2.06 5.47
C ARG A 74 -21.26 1.05 6.56
N ASN A 75 -20.22 0.25 6.35
CA ASN A 75 -19.86 -0.86 7.24
C ASN A 75 -18.85 -0.46 8.34
N GLY A 76 -18.21 0.71 8.19
CA GLY A 76 -17.26 1.27 9.13
C GLY A 76 -15.82 0.73 9.01
N PRO A 77 -14.88 1.33 9.76
CA PRO A 77 -13.45 1.14 9.51
C PRO A 77 -12.91 -0.24 9.88
N ARG A 78 -13.47 -0.89 10.92
CA ARG A 78 -13.07 -2.25 11.31
C ARG A 78 -13.40 -3.28 10.25
N TRP A 79 -14.57 -3.18 9.63
CA TRP A 79 -14.93 -4.07 8.52
C TRP A 79 -13.94 -3.93 7.37
N ALA A 80 -13.65 -2.68 6.97
CA ALA A 80 -12.71 -2.39 5.90
C ALA A 80 -11.29 -2.92 6.19
N MET A 81 -10.77 -2.71 7.41
CA MET A 81 -9.46 -3.24 7.81
C MET A 81 -9.45 -4.77 7.87
N THR A 82 -10.57 -5.40 8.22
CA THR A 82 -10.71 -6.87 8.20
C THR A 82 -10.68 -7.41 6.78
N VAL A 83 -11.40 -6.76 5.85
CA VAL A 83 -11.37 -7.13 4.42
C VAL A 83 -9.95 -6.95 3.88
N ALA A 84 -9.29 -5.84 4.21
CA ALA A 84 -7.90 -5.59 3.81
C ALA A 84 -6.96 -6.69 4.31
N LEU A 85 -7.06 -7.04 5.60
CA LEU A 85 -6.29 -8.13 6.21
C LEU A 85 -6.50 -9.46 5.48
N VAL A 86 -7.77 -9.85 5.29
CA VAL A 86 -8.09 -11.14 4.68
C VAL A 86 -7.62 -11.17 3.23
N CYS A 87 -7.95 -10.17 2.43
CA CYS A 87 -7.59 -10.12 1.02
C CYS A 87 -6.07 -10.00 0.82
N PHE A 88 -5.38 -9.13 1.57
CA PHE A 88 -3.95 -8.92 1.40
C PHE A 88 -3.14 -10.15 1.83
N SER A 89 -3.41 -10.70 3.01
CA SER A 89 -2.72 -11.91 3.49
C SER A 89 -3.05 -13.12 2.62
N THR A 90 -4.32 -13.35 2.28
CA THR A 90 -4.69 -14.47 1.42
C THR A 90 -4.11 -14.32 0.02
N GLY A 91 -3.99 -13.10 -0.50
CA GLY A 91 -3.32 -12.84 -1.77
C GLY A 91 -1.87 -13.32 -1.78
N PHE A 92 -1.12 -13.05 -0.70
CA PHE A 92 0.23 -13.59 -0.51
C PHE A 92 0.25 -15.11 -0.35
N LEU A 93 -0.71 -15.71 0.36
CA LEU A 93 -0.80 -17.17 0.51
C LEU A 93 -1.11 -17.87 -0.82
N ILE A 94 -1.99 -17.30 -1.65
CA ILE A 94 -2.26 -17.79 -3.00
C ILE A 94 -1.02 -17.63 -3.89
N ALA A 95 -0.32 -16.49 -3.81
CA ALA A 95 0.92 -16.29 -4.55
C ALA A 95 2.04 -17.25 -4.10
N SER A 96 2.11 -17.56 -2.81
CA SER A 96 3.01 -18.58 -2.25
C SER A 96 2.72 -19.95 -2.85
N LEU A 97 1.44 -20.36 -2.89
CA LEU A 97 1.03 -21.59 -3.57
C LEU A 97 1.39 -21.57 -5.05
N GLY A 98 1.19 -20.44 -5.73
CA GLY A 98 1.56 -20.25 -7.13
C GLY A 98 3.05 -20.44 -7.38
N ALA A 99 3.91 -19.88 -6.53
CA ALA A 99 5.35 -20.12 -6.60
C ALA A 99 5.69 -21.58 -6.29
N ALA A 100 5.11 -22.18 -5.24
CA ALA A 100 5.40 -23.57 -4.87
C ALA A 100 5.02 -24.60 -5.96
N THR A 101 3.98 -24.30 -6.74
CA THR A 101 3.46 -25.15 -7.81
C THR A 101 3.89 -24.69 -9.21
N GLU A 102 4.73 -23.66 -9.28
CA GLU A 102 5.19 -23.02 -10.53
C GLU A 102 4.05 -22.51 -11.43
N GLN A 103 2.87 -22.28 -10.84
CA GLN A 103 1.68 -21.77 -11.51
C GLN A 103 1.67 -20.23 -11.47
N TYR A 104 2.31 -19.60 -12.46
CA TYR A 104 2.39 -18.14 -12.57
C TYR A 104 1.02 -17.43 -12.46
N TRP A 105 -0.06 -18.01 -13.00
CA TRP A 105 -1.39 -17.41 -12.94
C TRP A 105 -1.90 -17.24 -11.50
N LEU A 106 -1.53 -18.14 -10.57
CA LEU A 106 -1.87 -18.02 -9.15
C LEU A 106 -1.13 -16.84 -8.50
N ILE A 107 0.08 -16.50 -8.96
CA ILE A 107 0.80 -15.32 -8.48
C ILE A 107 0.09 -14.04 -8.96
N VAL A 108 -0.31 -14.00 -10.23
CA VAL A 108 -1.07 -12.87 -10.80
C VAL A 108 -2.41 -12.71 -10.08
N PHE A 109 -3.15 -13.79 -9.89
CA PHE A 109 -4.45 -13.78 -9.23
C PHE A 109 -4.32 -13.47 -7.73
N GLY A 110 -3.42 -14.14 -7.03
CA GLY A 110 -3.20 -13.97 -5.59
C GLY A 110 -2.70 -12.58 -5.25
N TYR A 111 -1.51 -12.22 -5.73
CA TYR A 111 -0.89 -10.93 -5.39
C TYR A 111 -1.61 -9.76 -6.07
N GLY A 112 -1.86 -9.89 -7.37
CA GLY A 112 -2.43 -8.80 -8.18
C GLY A 112 -3.91 -8.60 -7.96
N PHE A 113 -4.73 -9.64 -8.07
CA PHE A 113 -6.18 -9.47 -7.96
C PHE A 113 -6.65 -9.43 -6.49
N VAL A 114 -6.45 -10.53 -5.76
CA VAL A 114 -6.94 -10.66 -4.37
C VAL A 114 -6.20 -9.69 -3.44
N GLY A 115 -4.87 -9.67 -3.52
CA GLY A 115 -4.03 -8.73 -2.76
C GLY A 115 -4.31 -7.28 -3.13
N GLY A 116 -4.53 -6.98 -4.42
CA GLY A 116 -4.91 -5.65 -4.92
C GLY A 116 -6.23 -5.10 -4.37
N ILE A 117 -7.23 -5.96 -4.16
CA ILE A 117 -8.47 -5.58 -3.46
C ILE A 117 -8.19 -5.19 -2.01
N GLY A 118 -7.33 -5.95 -1.33
CA GLY A 118 -6.89 -5.66 0.04
C GLY A 118 -6.13 -4.33 0.14
N LEU A 119 -5.27 -4.05 -0.84
CA LEU A 119 -4.56 -2.79 -1.01
C LEU A 119 -5.52 -1.57 -1.08
N GLY A 120 -6.53 -1.60 -1.95
CA GLY A 120 -7.41 -0.44 -2.13
C GLY A 120 -8.38 -0.22 -0.98
N ILE A 121 -9.05 -1.27 -0.49
CA ILE A 121 -9.94 -1.14 0.67
C ILE A 121 -9.14 -0.76 1.94
N GLY A 122 -7.95 -1.34 2.10
CA GLY A 122 -7.05 -1.05 3.21
C GLY A 122 -6.52 0.38 3.22
N TYR A 123 -6.50 1.08 2.07
CA TYR A 123 -6.07 2.47 1.97
C TYR A 123 -7.11 3.46 2.54
N ILE A 124 -8.40 3.18 2.38
CA ILE A 124 -9.48 4.14 2.72
C ILE A 124 -9.67 4.28 4.24
N SER A 125 -9.68 3.15 4.93
CA SER A 125 -10.10 3.08 6.33
C SER A 125 -9.17 3.78 7.33
N PRO A 126 -7.83 3.59 7.25
CA PRO A 126 -6.89 4.26 8.15
C PRO A 126 -6.92 5.79 8.02
N VAL A 127 -6.98 6.31 6.79
CA VAL A 127 -7.00 7.76 6.51
C VAL A 127 -8.26 8.39 7.12
N SER A 128 -9.43 7.86 6.75
CA SER A 128 -10.72 8.38 7.22
C SER A 128 -10.89 8.29 8.73
N THR A 129 -10.32 7.27 9.38
CA THR A 129 -10.37 7.12 10.84
C THR A 129 -9.45 8.12 11.54
N LEU A 130 -8.24 8.35 11.03
CA LEU A 130 -7.30 9.29 11.63
C LEU A 130 -7.81 10.73 11.60
N ILE A 131 -8.43 11.15 10.49
CA ILE A 131 -9.03 12.48 10.36
C ILE A 131 -10.11 12.71 11.42
N LYS A 132 -10.92 11.69 11.75
CA LYS A 132 -11.96 11.78 12.79
C LYS A 132 -11.38 11.98 14.21
N TRP A 133 -10.17 11.48 14.47
CA TRP A 133 -9.53 11.58 15.79
C TRP A 133 -8.67 12.84 15.98
N PHE A 134 -8.24 13.45 14.89
CA PHE A 134 -7.39 14.64 14.87
C PHE A 134 -8.01 15.78 14.04
N PRO A 135 -9.24 16.23 14.38
CA PRO A 135 -9.89 17.34 13.67
C PRO A 135 -9.13 18.67 13.82
N ASP A 136 -8.32 18.78 14.87
CA ASP A 136 -7.41 19.89 15.16
C ASP A 136 -6.21 19.96 14.21
N ARG A 137 -5.80 18.84 13.62
CA ARG A 137 -4.63 18.74 12.72
C ARG A 137 -4.87 17.72 11.60
N PRO A 138 -5.85 17.96 10.70
CA PRO A 138 -6.23 16.99 9.68
C PRO A 138 -5.11 16.70 8.67
N GLY A 139 -4.26 17.70 8.35
CA GLY A 139 -3.08 17.53 7.51
C GLY A 139 -2.08 16.53 8.10
N MET A 140 -1.64 16.77 9.34
CA MET A 140 -0.77 15.84 10.10
C MET A 140 -1.36 14.42 10.17
N ALA A 141 -2.65 14.28 10.45
CA ALA A 141 -3.32 12.99 10.56
C ALA A 141 -3.31 12.22 9.24
N THR A 142 -3.61 12.92 8.14
CA THR A 142 -3.55 12.38 6.78
C THR A 142 -2.11 12.03 6.41
N GLY A 143 -1.15 12.87 6.76
CA GLY A 143 0.29 12.64 6.62
C GLY A 143 0.76 11.35 7.27
N ILE A 144 0.45 11.17 8.56
CA ILE A 144 0.81 9.98 9.34
C ILE A 144 0.17 8.72 8.74
N ALA A 145 -1.07 8.81 8.25
CA ALA A 145 -1.68 7.69 7.55
C ALA A 145 -0.88 7.37 6.28
N ILE A 146 -0.79 8.33 5.36
CA ILE A 146 -0.30 8.10 4.00
C ILE A 146 1.21 7.80 4.00
N MET A 147 2.00 8.34 4.95
CA MET A 147 3.42 7.99 5.10
C MET A 147 3.63 6.50 5.35
N GLY A 148 2.72 5.83 6.07
CA GLY A 148 2.83 4.39 6.34
C GLY A 148 2.82 3.59 5.05
N PHE A 149 1.96 3.98 4.09
CA PHE A 149 1.90 3.36 2.78
C PHE A 149 3.17 3.63 1.97
N GLY A 150 3.64 4.89 1.95
CA GLY A 150 4.86 5.28 1.25
C GLY A 150 6.12 4.64 1.82
N GLY A 151 6.07 4.30 3.10
CA GLY A 151 7.16 3.75 3.89
C GLY A 151 7.22 2.23 4.00
N GLY A 152 6.22 1.49 3.52
CA GLY A 152 6.22 0.02 3.67
C GLY A 152 7.46 -0.62 3.03
N ALA A 153 7.85 -0.15 1.84
CA ALA A 153 9.05 -0.60 1.13
C ALA A 153 10.36 -0.39 1.88
N LEU A 154 10.45 0.57 2.82
CA LEU A 154 11.64 0.82 3.64
C LEU A 154 12.04 -0.42 4.45
N ILE A 155 11.05 -1.15 4.97
CA ILE A 155 11.26 -2.38 5.76
C ILE A 155 11.18 -3.60 4.85
N ALA A 156 10.15 -3.64 4.01
CA ALA A 156 9.82 -4.74 3.13
C ALA A 156 10.95 -5.13 2.16
N SER A 157 11.64 -4.14 1.57
CA SER A 157 12.67 -4.40 0.56
C SER A 157 13.89 -5.15 1.13
N PRO A 158 14.57 -4.65 2.18
CA PRO A 158 15.69 -5.39 2.77
C PRO A 158 15.24 -6.71 3.41
N TRP A 159 14.04 -6.76 4.00
CA TRP A 159 13.51 -7.98 4.56
C TRP A 159 13.27 -9.06 3.50
N SER A 160 12.70 -8.69 2.35
CA SER A 160 12.51 -9.57 1.20
C SER A 160 13.83 -10.07 0.64
N ALA A 161 14.83 -9.19 0.49
CA ALA A 161 16.15 -9.58 0.01
C ALA A 161 16.86 -10.56 0.97
N GLN A 162 16.72 -10.36 2.28
CA GLN A 162 17.27 -11.28 3.28
C GLN A 162 16.58 -12.64 3.27
N MET A 163 15.25 -12.68 3.08
CA MET A 163 14.51 -13.93 2.93
C MET A 163 14.95 -14.69 1.68
N LEU A 164 15.05 -14.02 0.53
CA LEU A 164 15.52 -14.65 -0.71
C LEU A 164 16.96 -15.16 -0.61
N LYS A 165 17.83 -14.46 0.14
CA LYS A 165 19.18 -14.95 0.44
C LYS A 165 19.18 -16.19 1.33
N SER A 166 18.23 -16.30 2.26
CA SER A 166 18.20 -17.37 3.27
C SER A 166 17.42 -18.60 2.81
N PHE A 167 16.31 -18.40 2.10
CA PHE A 167 15.41 -19.45 1.63
C PHE A 167 15.76 -19.96 0.24
N GLY A 168 16.49 -19.16 -0.55
CA GLY A 168 16.75 -19.42 -1.96
C GLY A 168 15.98 -18.46 -2.87
N SER A 169 16.51 -18.26 -4.07
CA SER A 169 15.90 -17.48 -5.16
C SER A 169 15.18 -18.35 -6.18
N ASP A 170 15.06 -19.65 -5.90
CA ASP A 170 14.28 -20.61 -6.69
C ASP A 170 12.79 -20.52 -6.31
N SER A 171 11.95 -21.28 -7.02
CA SER A 171 10.51 -21.22 -6.81
C SER A 171 10.08 -21.58 -5.39
N SER A 172 10.80 -22.51 -4.74
CA SER A 172 10.54 -22.93 -3.36
C SER A 172 10.89 -21.83 -2.35
N GLY A 173 12.05 -21.17 -2.50
CA GLY A 173 12.45 -20.05 -1.64
C GLY A 173 11.55 -18.84 -1.78
N ILE A 174 11.11 -18.52 -3.00
CA ILE A 174 10.13 -17.45 -3.26
C ILE A 174 8.77 -17.80 -2.62
N ALA A 175 8.32 -19.05 -2.73
CA ALA A 175 7.09 -19.49 -2.10
C ALA A 175 7.13 -19.31 -0.58
N LEU A 176 8.25 -19.68 0.06
CA LEU A 176 8.44 -19.50 1.50
C LEU A 176 8.48 -18.01 1.89
N ALA A 177 9.13 -17.16 1.08
CA ALA A 177 9.13 -15.72 1.30
C ALA A 177 7.71 -15.12 1.24
N PHE A 178 6.89 -15.51 0.27
CA PHE A 178 5.49 -15.07 0.19
C PHE A 178 4.63 -15.60 1.34
N LEU A 179 4.85 -16.84 1.77
CA LEU A 179 4.17 -17.42 2.94
C LEU A 179 4.46 -16.59 4.20
N VAL A 180 5.74 -16.29 4.45
CA VAL A 180 6.18 -15.50 5.61
C VAL A 180 5.59 -14.10 5.57
N HIS A 181 5.58 -13.43 4.41
CA HIS A 181 4.90 -12.14 4.26
C HIS A 181 3.41 -12.23 4.59
N GLY A 182 2.68 -13.19 3.99
CA GLY A 182 1.24 -13.34 4.21
C GLY A 182 0.88 -13.54 5.68
N LEU A 183 1.61 -14.41 6.37
CA LEU A 183 1.40 -14.69 7.80
C LEU A 183 1.79 -13.51 8.69
N SER A 184 2.95 -12.89 8.44
CA SER A 184 3.43 -11.77 9.23
C SER A 184 2.52 -10.55 9.09
N TYR A 185 2.03 -10.28 7.87
CA TYR A 185 1.05 -9.23 7.64
C TYR A 185 -0.31 -9.55 8.22
N ALA A 186 -0.75 -10.81 8.26
CA ALA A 186 -1.96 -11.17 8.97
C ALA A 186 -1.86 -10.80 10.46
N VAL A 187 -0.73 -11.14 11.10
CA VAL A 187 -0.48 -10.80 12.51
C VAL A 187 -0.43 -9.28 12.70
N PHE A 188 0.34 -8.57 11.88
CA PHE A 188 0.53 -7.14 12.04
C PHE A 188 -0.75 -6.34 11.76
N MET A 189 -1.48 -6.66 10.69
CA MET A 189 -2.75 -6.02 10.36
C MET A 189 -3.86 -6.35 11.38
N THR A 190 -3.77 -7.49 12.07
CA THR A 190 -4.72 -7.84 13.15
C THR A 190 -4.65 -6.79 14.26
N LEU A 191 -3.46 -6.26 14.58
CA LEU A 191 -3.32 -5.16 15.54
C LEU A 191 -4.16 -3.95 15.11
N GLY A 192 -4.14 -3.59 13.82
CA GLY A 192 -4.98 -2.54 13.26
C GLY A 192 -6.47 -2.80 13.47
N VAL A 193 -6.94 -4.00 13.16
CA VAL A 193 -8.35 -4.41 13.33
C VAL A 193 -8.79 -4.39 14.81
N LEU A 194 -7.89 -4.79 15.72
CA LEU A 194 -8.17 -4.84 17.16
C LEU A 194 -8.14 -3.44 17.79
N LEU A 195 -7.23 -2.57 17.36
CA LEU A 195 -7.02 -1.23 17.91
C LEU A 195 -7.91 -0.16 17.28
N VAL A 196 -8.39 -0.34 16.04
CA VAL A 196 -9.18 0.70 15.37
C VAL A 196 -10.46 0.98 16.14
N ARG A 197 -10.65 2.25 16.50
CA ARG A 197 -11.85 2.76 17.17
C ARG A 197 -12.33 4.02 16.46
N VAL A 198 -13.63 4.29 16.54
CA VAL A 198 -14.25 5.56 16.11
C VAL A 198 -14.52 6.40 17.38
N PRO A 199 -14.29 7.72 17.37
CA PRO A 199 -14.58 8.57 18.52
C PRO A 199 -16.06 8.50 18.93
N ARG A 200 -16.33 8.75 20.22
CA ARG A 200 -17.69 8.77 20.77
C ARG A 200 -18.42 10.04 20.39
N GLY A 201 -19.67 9.86 19.95
CA GLY A 201 -20.56 10.93 19.53
C GLY A 201 -20.24 11.41 18.13
N ASP A 202 -21.29 11.81 17.40
CA ASP A 202 -21.16 12.66 16.23
C ASP A 202 -20.63 14.01 16.71
N LYS A 203 -19.32 14.13 16.99
CA LYS A 203 -18.70 15.40 16.69
C LYS A 203 -18.81 15.49 15.17
N PRO A 204 -19.66 16.38 14.63
CA PRO A 204 -19.65 16.60 13.19
C PRO A 204 -18.19 16.84 12.81
N PRO A 205 -17.72 16.35 11.65
CA PRO A 205 -16.40 16.72 11.19
C PRO A 205 -16.36 18.25 11.25
N VAL A 206 -15.56 18.80 12.18
CA VAL A 206 -15.21 20.23 12.16
C VAL A 206 -14.72 20.42 10.74
N LYS A 207 -15.48 21.19 9.94
CA LYS A 207 -15.32 21.33 8.47
C LYS A 207 -13.85 21.13 8.12
N ALA A 208 -13.52 19.92 7.68
CA ALA A 208 -12.14 19.48 7.58
C ALA A 208 -11.56 20.07 6.30
N GLY A 209 -10.97 21.24 6.44
CA GLY A 209 -10.28 21.94 5.38
C GLY A 209 -9.76 23.27 5.89
N PRO A 210 -8.79 23.88 5.18
CA PRO A 210 -8.57 25.32 5.32
C PRO A 210 -9.93 26.02 5.20
N ALA A 211 -10.08 27.20 5.83
CA ALA A 211 -11.25 28.06 5.60
C ALA A 211 -11.63 27.98 4.12
N PRO A 212 -12.92 27.73 3.78
CA PRO A 212 -13.30 27.47 2.40
C PRO A 212 -12.62 28.51 1.54
N LEU A 213 -11.70 28.08 0.67
CA LEU A 213 -11.15 28.95 -0.36
C LEU A 213 -12.36 29.64 -0.97
N ASP A 214 -12.34 30.97 -1.09
CA ASP A 214 -13.42 31.77 -1.67
C ASP A 214 -13.72 31.29 -3.09
N GLY A 215 -14.52 30.23 -3.20
CA GLY A 215 -14.51 29.33 -4.34
C GLY A 215 -15.76 28.46 -4.31
N VAL A 216 -16.29 28.20 -5.50
CA VAL A 216 -17.53 27.46 -5.69
C VAL A 216 -17.35 26.02 -5.23
N GLN A 217 -18.15 25.59 -4.26
CA GLN A 217 -18.23 24.19 -3.85
C GLN A 217 -18.98 23.40 -4.93
N VAL A 218 -18.25 22.58 -5.68
CA VAL A 218 -18.80 21.78 -6.79
C VAL A 218 -19.01 20.35 -6.32
N SER A 219 -20.19 19.78 -6.54
CA SER A 219 -20.45 18.36 -6.23
C SER A 219 -19.55 17.45 -7.09
N ALA A 220 -19.20 16.26 -6.61
CA ALA A 220 -18.39 15.31 -7.39
C ALA A 220 -18.97 15.02 -8.78
N ASN A 221 -20.30 14.86 -8.87
CA ASN A 221 -21.03 14.66 -10.14
C ASN A 221 -20.98 15.86 -11.08
N SER A 222 -20.96 17.08 -10.52
CA SER A 222 -20.79 18.30 -11.30
C SER A 222 -19.33 18.48 -11.73
N ALA A 223 -18.37 18.10 -10.87
CA ALA A 223 -16.94 18.26 -11.12
C ALA A 223 -16.45 17.40 -12.31
N VAL A 224 -16.86 16.14 -12.39
CA VAL A 224 -16.49 15.24 -13.52
C VAL A 224 -16.96 15.72 -14.90
N ARG A 225 -17.93 16.64 -14.94
CA ARG A 225 -18.42 17.24 -16.20
C ARG A 225 -17.62 18.47 -16.62
N THR A 226 -16.70 18.95 -15.78
CA THR A 226 -15.89 20.15 -16.06
C THR A 226 -14.58 19.78 -16.75
N PRO A 227 -14.05 20.59 -17.69
CA PRO A 227 -12.76 20.34 -18.31
C PRO A 227 -11.60 20.39 -17.31
N GLN A 228 -11.71 21.22 -16.26
CA GLN A 228 -10.69 21.36 -15.21
C GLN A 228 -10.44 20.03 -14.50
N PHE A 229 -11.50 19.25 -14.23
CA PHE A 229 -11.36 17.92 -13.66
C PHE A 229 -10.50 17.01 -14.54
N TRP A 230 -10.75 16.99 -15.85
CA TRP A 230 -9.99 16.15 -16.78
C TRP A 230 -8.55 16.63 -16.96
N CYS A 231 -8.29 17.94 -16.94
CA CYS A 231 -6.92 18.46 -16.92
C CYS A 231 -6.16 17.98 -15.69
N LEU A 232 -6.74 18.11 -14.49
CA LEU A 232 -6.12 17.64 -13.25
C LEU A 232 -5.97 16.12 -13.23
N TRP A 233 -6.96 15.40 -13.74
CA TRP A 233 -6.92 13.94 -13.83
C TRP A 233 -5.79 13.47 -14.73
N VAL A 234 -5.61 14.06 -15.92
CA VAL A 234 -4.54 13.70 -16.86
C VAL A 234 -3.17 14.00 -16.24
N VAL A 235 -3.01 15.18 -15.64
CA VAL A 235 -1.75 15.55 -14.96
C VAL A 235 -1.42 14.56 -13.85
N LEU A 236 -2.39 14.24 -13.00
CA LEU A 236 -2.20 13.30 -11.89
C LEU A 236 -1.93 11.87 -12.41
N CYS A 237 -2.66 11.44 -13.44
CA CYS A 237 -2.49 10.14 -14.07
C CYS A 237 -1.08 9.97 -14.63
N MET A 238 -0.59 10.94 -15.41
CA MET A 238 0.76 10.91 -15.96
C MET A 238 1.83 10.96 -14.87
N ASN A 239 1.65 11.81 -13.86
CA ASN A 239 2.60 11.94 -12.75
C ASN A 239 2.70 10.64 -11.92
N VAL A 240 1.56 10.07 -11.54
CA VAL A 240 1.51 8.82 -10.76
C VAL A 240 2.04 7.64 -11.58
N THR A 241 1.71 7.57 -12.87
CA THR A 241 2.20 6.49 -13.75
C THR A 241 3.73 6.46 -13.82
N ALA A 242 4.37 7.62 -13.99
CA ALA A 242 5.82 7.72 -14.01
C ALA A 242 6.46 7.24 -12.70
N GLY A 243 5.94 7.69 -11.54
CA GLY A 243 6.47 7.30 -10.23
C GLY A 243 6.28 5.81 -9.93
N ILE A 244 5.10 5.27 -10.21
CA ILE A 244 4.78 3.85 -10.02
C ILE A 244 5.64 2.97 -10.95
N GLY A 245 5.87 3.39 -12.19
CA GLY A 245 6.75 2.69 -13.13
C GLY A 245 8.20 2.57 -12.64
N ILE A 246 8.73 3.63 -12.02
CA ILE A 246 10.08 3.59 -11.43
C ILE A 246 10.14 2.61 -10.25
N LEU A 247 9.17 2.67 -9.32
CA LEU A 247 9.16 1.78 -8.15
C LEU A 247 9.07 0.31 -8.54
N GLU A 248 8.32 0.02 -9.61
CA GLU A 248 8.14 -1.32 -10.18
C GLU A 248 9.44 -1.95 -10.72
N LYS A 249 10.37 -1.13 -11.23
CA LYS A 249 11.69 -1.56 -11.76
C LYS A 249 12.87 -1.12 -10.89
N ALA A 250 12.66 -0.53 -9.71
CA ALA A 250 13.72 0.16 -8.97
C ALA A 250 14.97 -0.69 -8.70
N ALA A 251 14.81 -1.93 -8.20
CA ALA A 251 15.95 -2.83 -7.97
C ALA A 251 16.65 -3.26 -9.28
N PRO A 252 15.96 -3.78 -10.31
CA PRO A 252 16.57 -4.04 -11.61
C PRO A 252 17.24 -2.82 -12.25
N MET A 253 16.64 -1.64 -12.12
CA MET A 253 17.13 -0.40 -12.75
C MET A 253 18.54 -0.05 -12.28
N ILE A 254 18.80 -0.12 -10.97
CA ILE A 254 20.13 0.19 -10.44
C ILE A 254 21.13 -0.94 -10.72
N THR A 255 20.71 -2.20 -10.73
CA THR A 255 21.62 -3.31 -11.07
C THR A 255 22.04 -3.26 -12.54
N ASP A 256 21.10 -2.99 -13.44
CA ASP A 256 21.35 -2.95 -14.88
C ASP A 256 22.23 -1.76 -15.27
N PHE A 257 22.01 -0.60 -14.64
CA PHE A 257 22.80 0.61 -14.90
C PHE A 257 24.29 0.43 -14.57
N PHE A 258 24.61 -0.33 -13.52
CA PHE A 258 25.98 -0.56 -13.06
C PHE A 258 26.56 -1.92 -13.46
N ALA A 259 25.83 -2.74 -14.24
CA ALA A 259 26.23 -4.12 -14.56
C ALA A 259 27.62 -4.23 -15.21
N ASN A 260 27.98 -3.28 -16.10
CA ASN A 260 29.23 -3.27 -16.85
C ASN A 260 30.32 -2.38 -16.23
N THR A 261 30.14 -1.97 -14.97
CA THR A 261 31.12 -1.12 -14.27
C THR A 261 32.09 -1.95 -13.42
N SER A 262 33.19 -1.34 -12.98
CA SER A 262 34.16 -1.98 -12.09
C SER A 262 33.60 -2.36 -10.72
N THR A 263 32.41 -1.87 -10.36
CA THR A 263 31.74 -2.15 -9.08
C THR A 263 30.26 -2.48 -9.30
N PRO A 264 29.93 -3.71 -9.73
CA PRO A 264 28.55 -4.15 -9.90
C PRO A 264 27.75 -4.04 -8.60
N VAL A 265 26.47 -3.67 -8.71
CA VAL A 265 25.59 -3.47 -7.56
C VAL A 265 25.11 -4.82 -7.02
N SER A 266 25.34 -5.06 -5.71
CA SER A 266 24.84 -6.25 -5.02
C SER A 266 23.31 -6.22 -4.85
N VAL A 267 22.69 -7.40 -4.72
CA VAL A 267 21.25 -7.53 -4.43
C VAL A 267 20.83 -6.76 -3.17
N SER A 268 21.68 -6.77 -2.13
CA SER A 268 21.43 -5.99 -0.90
C SER A 268 21.48 -4.48 -1.13
N ALA A 269 22.40 -4.00 -1.98
CA ALA A 269 22.47 -2.58 -2.32
C ALA A 269 21.28 -2.15 -3.18
N ALA A 270 20.83 -3.00 -4.11
CA ALA A 270 19.60 -2.77 -4.88
C ALA A 270 18.36 -2.69 -3.98
N ALA A 271 18.21 -3.61 -3.01
CA ALA A 271 17.14 -3.54 -2.02
C ALA A 271 17.23 -2.28 -1.13
N GLY A 272 18.45 -1.86 -0.77
CA GLY A 272 18.71 -0.60 -0.06
C GLY A 272 18.30 0.63 -0.86
N PHE A 273 18.49 0.62 -2.19
CA PHE A 273 18.01 1.68 -3.08
C PHE A 273 16.48 1.78 -3.09
N VAL A 274 15.77 0.65 -3.18
CA VAL A 274 14.30 0.63 -3.07
C VAL A 274 13.84 1.17 -1.71
N ALA A 275 14.54 0.79 -0.64
CA ALA A 275 14.27 1.28 0.71
C ALA A 275 14.50 2.81 0.81
N LEU A 276 15.55 3.35 0.20
CA LEU A 276 15.82 4.78 0.15
C LEU A 276 14.72 5.55 -0.59
N LEU A 277 14.26 5.05 -1.75
CA LEU A 277 13.13 5.63 -2.47
C LEU A 277 11.87 5.66 -1.60
N SER A 278 11.62 4.59 -0.83
CA SER A 278 10.50 4.53 0.12
C SER A 278 10.66 5.52 1.28
N ALA A 279 11.87 5.70 1.81
CA ALA A 279 12.15 6.71 2.84
C ALA A 279 11.90 8.13 2.33
N ALA A 280 12.35 8.46 1.12
CA ALA A 280 12.09 9.75 0.48
C ALA A 280 10.57 9.96 0.25
N ASN A 281 9.87 8.92 -0.20
CA ASN A 281 8.42 8.94 -0.40
C ASN A 281 7.66 9.18 0.92
N MET A 282 8.06 8.47 1.99
CA MET A 282 7.55 8.64 3.34
C MET A 282 7.79 10.08 3.85
N ALA A 283 9.03 10.57 3.75
CA ALA A 283 9.41 11.91 4.22
C ALA A 283 8.65 13.02 3.47
N GLY A 284 8.52 12.91 2.15
CA GLY A 284 7.78 13.86 1.33
C GLY A 284 6.30 13.95 1.73
N ARG A 285 5.66 12.80 2.03
CA ARG A 285 4.26 12.74 2.49
C ARG A 285 4.08 13.47 3.82
N ILE A 286 4.99 13.27 4.77
CA ILE A 286 4.95 13.96 6.07
C ILE A 286 5.18 15.45 5.86
N GLY A 287 6.27 15.81 5.20
CA GLY A 287 6.68 17.20 4.99
C GLY A 287 5.57 18.05 4.37
N TRP A 288 5.01 17.60 3.24
CA TRP A 288 3.96 18.33 2.53
C TRP A 288 2.60 18.36 3.24
N SER A 289 2.31 17.35 4.06
CA SER A 289 1.05 17.29 4.83
C SER A 289 1.08 18.10 6.13
N SER A 290 2.28 18.45 6.60
CA SER A 290 2.53 19.14 7.87
C SER A 290 2.61 20.66 7.75
N THR A 291 2.73 21.15 6.51
CA THR A 291 2.66 22.57 6.12
C THR A 291 1.23 22.96 5.78
#